data_AF-A0AAW6IY80-F1
#
_entry.id   AF-A0AAW6IY80-F1
#
_cell.length_a   1.000
_cell.length_b   1.000
_cell.length_c   1.000
_cell.angle_alpha   90.00
_cell.angle_beta   90.00
_cell.angle_gamma   90.00
#
_symmetry.space_group_name_H-M   'P 1'
#
loop_
_entity.id
_entity.type
_entity.pdbx_description
1 polymer ?
#
loop_
_entity_poly.entity_id
_entity_poly.type
_entity_poly.pdbx_seq_one_letter_code
_entity_poly.pdbx_strand_id
1 'polypeptide(L)'
;MKKQLLSLLVLLSAPTFAAQEINVQALQACSFIENDFNRLLCYDNTVAGKPLTKPSEKKTLTPPKAVTNVSPNVSAPVAAVSKAAPAAKADDFGLEHKEITKDKDENITASVSSVRKAPYGELIITLDNDQQWRQIGSDSLKLKESDTVVISRGVFNSFLLRKDGQNRSIRVKRTQ
;
A
#
# COMPACT_ATOMS: atom_id res chain seq x y z
N MET A 1 64.55 -6.28 -39.99
CA MET A 1 63.33 -6.56 -40.78
C MET A 1 62.89 -7.96 -40.38
N LYS A 2 61.74 -8.30 -39.80
CA LYS A 2 60.40 -7.71 -39.74
C LYS A 2 59.86 -7.95 -38.32
N LYS A 3 59.53 -6.87 -37.62
CA LYS A 3 58.50 -6.86 -36.58
C LYS A 3 57.15 -6.96 -37.31
N GLN A 4 56.13 -7.43 -36.61
CA GLN A 4 54.73 -7.64 -37.06
C GLN A 4 54.42 -9.07 -37.47
N LEU A 5 54.07 -9.88 -36.47
CA LEU A 5 53.09 -10.97 -36.56
C LEU A 5 52.59 -11.26 -35.13
N LEU A 6 52.23 -10.20 -34.41
CA LEU A 6 51.74 -10.22 -33.04
C LEU A 6 50.54 -9.26 -32.97
N SER A 7 49.45 -9.59 -33.69
CA SER A 7 48.12 -9.01 -33.48
C SER A 7 47.15 -9.64 -34.48
N LEU A 8 46.48 -10.75 -34.13
CA LEU A 8 45.21 -11.22 -34.71
C LEU A 8 44.83 -12.57 -34.10
N LEU A 9 44.60 -12.63 -32.79
CA LEU A 9 43.83 -13.74 -32.19
C LEU A 9 43.22 -13.35 -30.84
N VAL A 10 42.51 -12.23 -30.79
CA VAL A 10 41.63 -11.89 -29.66
C VAL A 10 40.36 -11.35 -30.26
N LEU A 11 39.37 -12.22 -30.47
CA LEU A 11 37.94 -11.91 -30.66
C LEU A 11 37.27 -13.22 -31.06
N LEU A 12 36.60 -13.89 -30.11
CA LEU A 12 35.32 -14.61 -30.24
C LEU A 12 35.15 -15.57 -29.04
N SER A 13 34.72 -15.02 -27.91
CA SER A 13 34.02 -15.80 -26.89
C SER A 13 32.91 -14.93 -26.31
N ALA A 14 31.85 -14.73 -27.10
CA ALA A 14 30.60 -14.22 -26.58
C ALA A 14 29.88 -15.38 -25.86
N PRO A 15 29.51 -15.24 -24.57
CA PRO A 15 28.60 -16.19 -23.96
C PRO A 15 27.25 -16.07 -24.67
N THR A 16 26.84 -17.13 -25.37
CA THR A 16 25.46 -17.26 -25.82
C THR A 16 24.60 -17.46 -24.58
N PHE A 17 24.02 -16.39 -24.06
CA PHE A 17 22.91 -16.50 -23.12
C PHE A 17 21.74 -17.11 -23.88
N ALA A 18 21.46 -18.40 -23.60
CA ALA A 18 20.21 -19.00 -24.01
C ALA A 18 19.08 -18.30 -23.24
N ALA A 19 18.46 -17.30 -23.86
CA ALA A 19 17.23 -16.72 -23.35
C ALA A 19 16.17 -17.83 -23.36
N GLN A 20 15.68 -18.20 -22.18
CA GLN A 20 14.50 -19.05 -22.08
C GLN A 20 13.34 -18.25 -22.65
N GLU A 21 12.85 -18.62 -23.82
CA GLU A 21 11.71 -17.93 -24.43
C GLU A 21 10.49 -18.10 -23.53
N ILE A 22 10.02 -16.99 -22.98
CA ILE A 22 8.81 -16.95 -22.16
C ILE A 22 7.65 -17.36 -23.05
N ASN A 23 6.91 -18.39 -22.63
CA ASN A 23 5.77 -18.88 -23.37
C ASN A 23 4.59 -17.89 -23.27
N VAL A 24 4.56 -16.92 -24.18
CA VAL A 24 3.52 -15.87 -24.24
C VAL A 24 2.11 -16.45 -24.40
N GLN A 25 1.98 -17.61 -25.05
CA GLN A 25 0.70 -18.29 -25.23
C GLN A 25 0.16 -18.86 -23.92
N ALA A 26 1.07 -19.39 -23.08
CA ALA A 26 0.73 -19.86 -21.73
C ALA A 26 0.26 -18.71 -20.83
N LEU A 27 0.87 -17.53 -20.94
CA LEU A 27 0.45 -16.34 -20.20
C LEU A 27 -0.93 -15.85 -20.63
N GLN A 28 -1.22 -15.84 -21.93
CA GLN A 28 -2.54 -15.48 -22.45
C GLN A 28 -3.62 -16.49 -22.01
N ALA A 29 -3.29 -17.77 -21.85
CA ALA A 29 -4.24 -18.74 -21.30
C ALA A 29 -4.62 -18.42 -19.84
N CYS A 30 -3.67 -17.95 -19.03
CA CYS A 30 -3.93 -17.56 -17.64
C CYS A 30 -4.88 -16.36 -17.52
N SER A 31 -4.92 -15.45 -18.49
CA SER A 31 -5.82 -14.27 -18.44
C SER A 31 -7.30 -14.61 -18.54
N PHE A 32 -7.65 -15.79 -19.08
CA PHE A 32 -9.03 -16.24 -19.20
C PHE A 32 -9.58 -16.91 -17.92
N ILE A 33 -8.78 -17.01 -16.85
CA ILE A 33 -9.22 -17.59 -15.57
C ILE A 33 -9.99 -16.53 -14.77
N GLU A 34 -11.26 -16.81 -14.46
CA GLU A 34 -12.14 -15.89 -13.72
C GLU A 34 -11.78 -15.76 -12.23
N ASN A 35 -11.39 -16.87 -11.58
CA ASN A 35 -11.04 -16.86 -10.17
C ASN A 35 -9.64 -16.26 -9.96
N ASP A 36 -9.56 -15.18 -9.18
CA ASP A 36 -8.31 -14.42 -8.98
C ASP A 36 -7.16 -15.26 -8.40
N PHE A 37 -7.45 -16.14 -7.44
CA PHE A 37 -6.43 -17.00 -6.83
C PHE A 37 -5.85 -17.99 -7.84
N ASN A 38 -6.71 -18.63 -8.63
CA ASN A 38 -6.30 -19.56 -9.67
C ASN A 38 -5.55 -18.86 -10.81
N ARG A 39 -5.94 -17.62 -11.14
CA ARG A 39 -5.27 -16.80 -12.15
C ARG A 39 -3.84 -16.46 -11.71
N LEU A 40 -3.66 -16.04 -10.46
CA LEU A 40 -2.34 -15.75 -9.90
C LEU A 40 -1.45 -16.99 -9.90
N LEU A 41 -1.97 -18.12 -9.41
CA LEU A 41 -1.24 -19.39 -9.38
C LEU A 41 -0.85 -19.87 -10.79
N CYS A 42 -1.68 -19.60 -11.80
CA CYS A 42 -1.36 -19.91 -13.20
C CYS A 42 -0.14 -19.12 -13.70
N TYR A 43 -0.13 -17.79 -13.47
CA TYR A 43 1.00 -16.96 -13.86
C TYR A 43 2.30 -17.40 -13.17
N ASP A 44 2.27 -17.64 -11.86
CA ASP A 44 3.44 -18.08 -11.11
C ASP A 44 4.02 -19.39 -11.66
N ASN A 45 3.17 -20.37 -11.99
CA ASN A 45 3.60 -21.65 -12.52
C ASN A 45 4.18 -21.55 -13.95
N THR A 46 3.60 -20.70 -14.80
CA THR A 46 4.11 -20.48 -16.18
C THR A 46 5.47 -19.83 -16.19
N VAL A 47 5.70 -18.83 -15.32
CA VAL A 47 7.00 -18.17 -15.17
C VAL A 47 8.02 -19.12 -14.51
N ALA A 48 7.59 -19.99 -13.60
CA ALA A 48 8.44 -21.01 -12.98
C ALA A 48 8.81 -22.19 -13.90
N GLY A 49 8.39 -22.18 -15.18
CA GLY A 49 8.72 -23.23 -16.15
C GLY A 49 8.09 -24.59 -15.84
N LYS A 50 7.07 -24.64 -14.98
CA LYS A 50 6.36 -25.89 -14.66
C LYS A 50 5.41 -26.22 -15.81
N PRO A 51 5.28 -27.51 -16.20
CA PRO A 51 4.34 -27.90 -17.24
C PRO A 51 2.92 -27.52 -16.82
N LEU A 52 2.16 -26.91 -17.73
CA LEU A 52 0.74 -26.62 -17.58
C LEU A 52 -0.07 -27.91 -17.60
N THR A 53 0.03 -28.72 -16.55
CA THR A 53 -0.87 -29.85 -16.33
C THR A 53 -2.13 -29.32 -15.67
N LYS A 54 -3.26 -29.43 -16.37
CA LYS A 54 -4.62 -29.13 -15.87
C LYS A 54 -4.82 -29.78 -14.49
N PRO A 55 -5.01 -29.01 -13.41
CA PRO A 55 -5.42 -29.57 -12.13
C PRO A 55 -6.81 -30.18 -12.29
N SER A 56 -6.88 -31.52 -12.22
CA SER A 56 -8.15 -32.24 -12.12
C SER A 56 -8.52 -32.35 -10.65
N GLU A 57 -9.10 -31.30 -10.09
CA GLU A 57 -9.76 -31.39 -8.78
C GLU A 57 -11.25 -31.08 -8.92
N LYS A 58 -12.04 -32.15 -9.01
CA LYS A 58 -13.46 -32.11 -8.65
C LYS A 58 -13.56 -31.88 -7.14
N LYS A 59 -13.52 -30.63 -6.70
CA LYS A 59 -14.01 -30.29 -5.36
C LYS A 59 -15.44 -29.77 -5.49
N THR A 60 -16.37 -30.67 -5.22
CA THR A 60 -17.80 -30.41 -5.09
C THR A 60 -18.03 -29.32 -4.04
N LEU A 61 -18.50 -28.16 -4.49
CA LEU A 61 -19.02 -27.12 -3.61
C LEU A 61 -20.41 -27.56 -3.15
N THR A 62 -20.55 -27.94 -1.88
CA THR A 62 -21.85 -28.10 -1.21
C THR A 62 -22.51 -26.73 -1.05
N PRO A 63 -23.77 -26.53 -1.50
CA PRO A 63 -24.51 -25.29 -1.28
C PRO A 63 -24.87 -25.11 0.21
N PRO A 64 -24.78 -23.89 0.78
CA PRO A 64 -25.36 -23.64 2.09
C PRO A 64 -26.89 -23.70 2.00
N LYS A 65 -27.48 -24.49 2.91
CA LYS A 65 -28.92 -24.64 3.11
C LYS A 65 -29.59 -23.27 3.30
N ALA A 66 -30.66 -23.08 2.53
CA ALA A 66 -31.66 -22.05 2.74
C ALA A 66 -32.31 -22.17 4.12
N VAL A 67 -32.46 -21.04 4.82
CA VAL A 67 -33.36 -20.90 5.96
C VAL A 67 -34.58 -20.12 5.49
N THR A 68 -35.72 -20.75 5.70
CA THR A 68 -37.07 -20.37 5.33
C THR A 68 -37.61 -19.24 6.21
N ASN A 69 -38.59 -18.51 5.66
CA ASN A 69 -39.48 -17.48 6.25
C ASN A 69 -38.99 -16.04 5.98
N VAL A 70 -39.76 -15.12 5.39
CA VAL A 70 -41.22 -14.87 5.47
C VAL A 70 -41.69 -14.15 4.18
N SER A 71 -42.93 -14.41 3.76
CA SER A 71 -43.74 -13.64 2.78
C SER A 71 -45.06 -13.28 3.52
N PRO A 72 -45.86 -12.23 3.21
CA PRO A 72 -46.08 -11.69 1.86
C PRO A 72 -46.32 -10.15 1.73
N ASN A 73 -46.33 -9.65 0.49
CA ASN A 73 -47.54 -9.12 -0.18
C ASN A 73 -47.33 -7.89 -1.10
N VAL A 74 -47.94 -8.01 -2.29
CA VAL A 74 -48.39 -7.08 -3.36
C VAL A 74 -47.44 -6.17 -4.17
N SER A 75 -47.62 -6.35 -5.49
CA SER A 75 -47.78 -5.35 -6.57
C SER A 75 -46.56 -4.89 -7.36
N ALA A 76 -46.49 -5.40 -8.59
CA ALA A 76 -45.96 -4.68 -9.75
C ALA A 76 -47.00 -3.63 -10.22
N PRO A 77 -46.57 -2.52 -10.85
CA PRO A 77 -46.29 -2.60 -12.28
C PRO A 77 -45.01 -1.90 -12.73
N VAL A 78 -44.60 -2.29 -13.93
CA VAL A 78 -43.45 -1.83 -14.72
C VAL A 78 -43.57 -0.33 -15.01
N ALA A 79 -42.55 0.44 -14.61
CA ALA A 79 -42.35 1.81 -15.07
C ALA A 79 -40.90 2.02 -15.54
N ALA A 80 -40.79 2.13 -16.85
CA ALA A 80 -39.78 2.79 -17.68
C ALA A 80 -38.52 3.40 -17.00
N VAL A 81 -37.36 2.90 -17.46
CA VAL A 81 -36.15 3.65 -17.85
C VAL A 81 -35.90 4.94 -17.06
N SER A 82 -35.31 4.81 -15.89
CA SER A 82 -34.67 5.92 -15.19
C SER A 82 -33.21 6.02 -15.62
N LYS A 83 -32.98 6.89 -16.61
CA LYS A 83 -31.82 7.79 -16.71
C LYS A 83 -30.47 7.21 -16.30
N ALA A 84 -29.72 6.75 -17.30
CA ALA A 84 -28.27 6.63 -17.22
C ALA A 84 -27.64 8.00 -16.92
N ALA A 85 -27.07 8.12 -15.71
CA ALA A 85 -25.91 8.94 -15.32
C ALA A 85 -25.64 8.62 -13.84
N PRO A 86 -24.39 8.40 -13.41
CA PRO A 86 -23.33 9.38 -13.67
C PRO A 86 -22.00 8.76 -14.12
N ALA A 87 -21.47 9.28 -15.23
CA ALA A 87 -20.03 9.41 -15.41
C ALA A 87 -19.55 10.50 -14.43
N ALA A 88 -19.33 10.14 -13.17
CA ALA A 88 -18.75 11.03 -12.15
C ALA A 88 -17.83 10.24 -11.21
N LYS A 89 -17.03 9.31 -11.75
CA LYS A 89 -15.99 8.58 -11.01
C LYS A 89 -14.63 8.58 -11.73
N ALA A 90 -14.44 9.46 -12.70
CA ALA A 90 -13.13 9.64 -13.34
C ALA A 90 -12.27 10.66 -12.60
N ASP A 91 -12.88 11.63 -11.91
CA ASP A 91 -12.16 12.72 -11.25
C ASP A 91 -11.64 12.36 -9.86
N ASP A 92 -11.96 11.16 -9.35
CA ASP A 92 -11.54 10.67 -8.03
C ASP A 92 -10.23 9.85 -8.08
N PHE A 93 -9.79 9.47 -9.28
CA PHE A 93 -8.55 8.72 -9.45
C PHE A 93 -7.35 9.59 -9.06
N GLY A 94 -6.61 9.18 -8.02
CA GLY A 94 -5.50 9.95 -7.45
C GLY A 94 -5.90 10.95 -6.36
N LEU A 95 -7.18 11.05 -5.99
CA LEU A 95 -7.68 11.87 -4.87
C LEU A 95 -8.02 11.07 -3.61
N GLU A 96 -7.74 9.77 -3.58
CA GLU A 96 -7.94 8.89 -2.42
C GLU A 96 -7.38 9.46 -1.09
N HIS A 97 -6.26 10.19 -1.15
CA HIS A 97 -5.63 10.82 0.02
C HIS A 97 -6.39 12.05 0.53
N LYS A 98 -7.18 12.71 -0.33
CA LYS A 98 -7.90 13.96 -0.03
C LYS A 98 -9.22 13.69 0.67
N GLU A 99 -9.85 12.56 0.38
CA GLU A 99 -11.06 12.08 1.07
C GLU A 99 -10.73 11.61 2.50
N ILE A 100 -9.56 10.97 2.71
CA ILE A 100 -9.06 10.56 4.05
C ILE A 100 -8.79 11.79 4.95
N THR A 101 -8.47 12.95 4.38
CA THR A 101 -8.18 14.17 5.15
C THR A 101 -9.43 14.80 5.77
N LYS A 102 -10.64 14.47 5.28
CA LYS A 102 -11.83 15.24 5.65
C LYS A 102 -12.42 14.89 7.00
N ASP A 103 -12.34 13.64 7.45
CA ASP A 103 -13.00 13.27 8.69
C ASP A 103 -12.30 12.09 9.40
N LYS A 104 -11.63 12.44 10.51
CA LYS A 104 -11.56 11.70 11.79
C LYS A 104 -10.34 10.85 12.19
N ASP A 105 -9.43 10.43 11.31
CA ASP A 105 -8.42 9.41 11.75
C ASP A 105 -6.93 9.81 11.68
N GLU A 106 -6.60 11.09 11.44
CA GLU A 106 -5.18 11.49 11.29
C GLU A 106 -4.50 12.03 12.57
N ASN A 107 -5.24 12.14 13.68
CA ASN A 107 -4.74 12.73 14.92
C ASN A 107 -4.55 11.68 16.01
N ILE A 108 -3.38 11.65 16.62
CA ILE A 108 -3.06 10.85 17.80
C ILE A 108 -3.04 11.78 19.01
N THR A 109 -3.84 11.48 20.03
CA THR A 109 -3.79 12.17 21.32
C THR A 109 -3.17 11.23 22.35
N ALA A 110 -2.15 11.69 23.06
CA ALA A 110 -1.40 10.90 24.03
C ALA A 110 -0.79 11.80 25.11
N SER A 111 -0.41 11.21 26.23
CA SER A 111 0.28 11.93 27.31
C SER A 111 1.80 11.78 27.16
N VAL A 112 2.55 12.82 27.52
CA VAL A 112 4.01 12.79 27.50
C VAL A 112 4.53 11.99 28.70
N SER A 113 5.25 10.92 28.44
CA SER A 113 5.96 10.11 29.44
C SER A 113 7.31 10.73 29.81
N SER A 114 8.10 11.17 28.82
CA SER A 114 9.38 11.85 29.06
C SER A 114 9.77 12.79 27.93
N VAL A 115 10.56 13.81 28.27
CA VAL A 115 11.15 14.74 27.30
C VAL A 115 12.64 14.84 27.56
N ARG A 116 13.46 14.49 26.57
CA ARG A 116 14.92 14.65 26.62
C ARG A 116 15.42 15.48 25.45
N LYS A 117 16.61 16.05 25.58
CA LYS A 117 17.27 16.79 24.48
C LYS A 117 18.33 15.92 23.83
N ALA A 118 18.34 15.91 22.50
CA ALA A 118 19.45 15.39 21.72
C ALA A 118 20.68 16.32 21.83
N PRO A 119 21.88 15.90 21.39
CA PRO A 119 23.10 16.71 21.47
C PRO A 119 23.00 18.10 20.81
N TYR A 120 22.21 18.23 19.74
CA TYR A 120 21.99 19.51 19.04
C TYR A 120 20.74 20.26 19.54
N GLY A 121 20.17 19.83 20.67
CA GLY A 121 19.07 20.52 21.33
C GLY A 121 17.67 20.15 20.85
N GLU A 122 17.53 19.24 19.86
CA GLU A 122 16.22 18.79 19.42
C GLU A 122 15.53 17.97 20.51
N LEU A 123 14.21 18.13 20.64
CA LEU A 123 13.43 17.36 21.59
C LEU A 123 13.27 15.91 21.12
N ILE A 124 13.42 14.99 22.07
CA ILE A 124 13.05 13.60 21.95
C ILE A 124 11.95 13.37 22.98
N ILE A 125 10.73 13.14 22.48
CA ILE A 125 9.51 12.98 23.26
C ILE A 125 9.15 11.50 23.27
N THR A 126 8.95 10.95 24.46
CA THR A 126 8.38 9.61 24.65
C THR A 126 6.96 9.77 25.16
N LEU A 127 6.01 9.06 24.56
CA LEU A 127 4.61 9.08 24.94
C LEU A 127 4.27 7.93 25.90
N ASP A 128 3.09 7.98 26.51
CA ASP A 128 2.54 6.95 27.40
C ASP A 128 2.26 5.60 26.72
N ASN A 129 2.13 5.59 25.40
CA ASN A 129 1.99 4.40 24.57
C ASN A 129 3.33 3.89 24.02
N ASP A 130 4.43 4.22 24.69
CA ASP A 130 5.81 3.87 24.33
C ASP A 130 6.31 4.40 22.97
N GLN A 131 5.50 5.18 22.25
CA GLN A 131 5.94 5.78 21.00
C GLN A 131 6.97 6.88 21.24
N GLN A 132 7.93 6.97 20.33
CA GLN A 132 8.98 7.95 20.42
C GLN A 132 9.01 8.87 19.20
N TRP A 133 9.08 10.17 19.47
CA TRP A 133 9.05 11.23 18.48
C TRP A 133 10.25 12.16 18.65
N ARG A 134 10.97 12.44 17.56
CA ARG A 134 12.08 13.38 17.55
C ARG A 134 11.69 14.63 16.77
N GLN A 135 11.95 15.79 17.34
CA GLN A 135 11.78 17.07 16.68
C GLN A 135 12.66 17.16 15.42
N ILE A 136 12.09 17.72 14.37
CA ILE A 136 12.77 18.07 13.13
C ILE A 136 12.51 19.56 12.81
N GLY A 137 13.57 20.30 12.53
CA GLY A 137 13.51 21.75 12.32
C GLY A 137 13.73 22.56 13.61
N SER A 138 13.54 23.88 13.49
CA SER A 138 13.97 24.89 14.49
C SER A 138 12.86 25.40 15.40
N ASP A 139 11.62 24.95 15.22
CA ASP A 139 10.49 25.38 16.03
C ASP A 139 10.69 25.00 17.49
N SER A 140 10.17 25.80 18.43
CA SER A 140 10.33 25.54 19.86
C SER A 140 8.97 25.32 20.53
N LEU A 141 8.87 24.27 21.34
CA LEU A 141 7.71 24.01 22.20
C LEU A 141 8.19 23.58 23.57
N LYS A 142 7.60 24.15 24.62
CA LYS A 142 7.87 23.73 26.00
C LYS A 142 6.92 22.59 26.35
N LEU A 143 7.47 21.42 26.59
CA LEU A 143 6.75 20.22 27.02
C LEU A 143 7.28 19.76 28.38
N LYS A 144 6.38 19.25 29.22
CA LYS A 144 6.69 18.61 30.49
C LYS A 144 6.10 17.20 30.51
N GLU A 145 6.57 16.39 31.43
CA GLU A 145 5.94 15.10 31.74
C GLU A 145 4.47 15.33 32.12
N SER A 146 3.61 14.38 31.73
CA SER A 146 2.15 14.41 31.89
C SER A 146 1.41 15.48 31.08
N ASP A 147 2.08 16.21 30.18
CA ASP A 147 1.37 17.08 29.24
C ASP A 147 0.61 16.25 28.19
N THR A 148 -0.66 16.56 27.94
CA THR A 148 -1.42 16.00 26.81
C THR A 148 -0.97 16.66 25.52
N VAL A 149 -0.61 15.85 24.53
CA VAL A 149 -0.20 16.31 23.19
C VAL A 149 -1.10 15.71 22.12
N VAL A 150 -1.29 16.48 21.06
CA VAL A 150 -1.98 16.04 19.84
C VAL A 150 -0.98 16.06 18.71
N ILE A 151 -0.83 14.93 18.04
CA ILE A 151 0.03 14.74 16.88
C ILE A 151 -0.86 14.61 15.65
N SER A 152 -0.70 15.52 14.70
CA SER A 152 -1.44 15.52 13.44
C SER A 152 -0.50 15.23 12.27
N ARG A 153 -1.06 14.71 11.17
CA ARG A 153 -0.33 14.55 9.91
C ARG A 153 0.21 15.89 9.41
N GLY A 154 1.44 15.89 8.94
CA GLY A 154 2.10 17.02 8.30
C GLY A 154 2.49 16.71 6.86
N VAL A 155 3.20 17.64 6.22
CA VAL A 155 3.71 17.48 4.85
C VAL A 155 5.02 16.67 4.82
N PHE A 156 5.40 16.13 3.66
CA PHE A 156 6.68 15.44 3.46
C PHE A 156 6.99 14.34 4.49
N ASN A 157 5.99 13.51 4.82
CA ASN A 157 6.11 12.43 5.79
C ASN A 157 6.59 12.91 7.19
N SER A 158 6.20 14.14 7.54
CA SER A 158 6.38 14.68 8.89
C SER A 158 5.05 14.75 9.63
N PHE A 159 5.13 14.97 10.94
CA PHE A 159 3.98 15.16 11.80
C PHE A 159 4.14 16.48 12.57
N LEU A 160 3.02 17.07 12.99
CA LEU A 160 3.01 18.24 13.86
C LEU A 160 2.57 17.81 15.24
N LEU A 161 3.38 18.12 16.25
CA LEU A 161 3.05 17.89 17.65
C LEU A 161 2.71 19.23 18.29
N ARG A 162 1.52 19.33 18.87
CA ARG A 162 1.08 20.46 19.69
C ARG A 162 0.68 19.99 21.08
N LYS A 163 0.84 20.88 22.06
CA LYS A 163 0.27 20.66 23.39
C LYS A 163 -1.22 21.00 23.37
N ASP A 164 -2.04 20.24 24.09
CA ASP A 164 -3.46 20.55 24.20
C ASP A 164 -3.69 21.93 24.82
N GLY A 165 -4.67 22.66 24.29
CA GLY A 165 -4.93 24.06 24.65
C GLY A 165 -3.89 25.09 24.16
N GLN A 166 -2.90 24.70 23.35
CA GLN A 166 -1.94 25.64 22.73
C GLN A 166 -1.94 25.55 21.20
N ASN A 167 -1.77 26.71 20.56
CA ASN A 167 -1.70 26.83 19.09
C ASN A 167 -0.30 26.62 18.52
N ARG A 168 0.76 26.64 19.35
CA ARG A 168 2.13 26.37 18.90
C ARG A 168 2.32 24.87 18.69
N SER A 169 2.98 24.52 17.59
CA SER A 169 3.38 23.16 17.27
C SER A 169 4.86 23.11 16.90
N ILE A 170 5.43 21.92 16.99
CA ILE A 170 6.75 21.58 16.46
C ILE A 170 6.59 20.45 15.44
N ARG A 171 7.43 20.45 14.41
CA ARG A 171 7.48 19.33 13.47
C ARG A 171 8.28 18.18 14.09
N VAL A 172 7.76 16.97 14.00
CA VAL A 172 8.36 15.76 14.57
C VAL A 172 8.35 14.62 13.57
N LYS A 173 9.24 13.65 13.79
CA LYS A 173 9.31 12.37 13.09
C LYS A 173 9.34 11.24 14.10
N ARG A 174 8.63 10.16 13.82
CA ARG A 174 8.64 8.96 14.66
C ARG A 174 9.99 8.27 14.58
N THR A 175 10.52 7.86 15.73
CA THR A 175 11.80 7.14 15.85
C THR A 175 11.64 5.73 16.39
N GLN A 176 10.59 5.46 17.18
CA GLN A 176 10.16 4.14 17.67
C GLN A 176 8.63 4.09 17.78
#